data_AF-A0A699Z4K1-F1
#
_entry.id   AF-A0A699Z4K1-F1
#
_cell.length_a   1.000
_cell.length_b   1.000
_cell.length_c   1.000
_cell.angle_alpha   90.00
_cell.angle_beta   90.00
_cell.angle_gamma   90.00
#
_symmetry.space_group_name_H-M   'P 1'
#
loop_
_entity.id
_entity.type
_entity.pdbx_description
1 polymer ?
#
loop_
_entity_poly.entity_id
_entity_poly.type
_entity_poly.pdbx_seq_one_letter_code
_entity_poly.pdbx_strand_id
1 'polypeptide(L)'
;MKVELAELAPMLEVKSKATAELLTKVAADQAEAEIVKKTVAAEERDVKKMAGEIQVVADEAQADLEEALPAMNAAIDSLKALNKNDITEIKSFPKPPPLVQMTMEAVCILKQEKPDWDTAKKVLGDSNFMHSLQEFDKDNIPEGVIRKLRRYIDDPAYQPESVAKQSRAAMSLCMWTRAMDVYYRVSKVVEPKKAKLRAAQAALSDANAKLAEKQAMLKQVEDRVVNLREQLATAQQEQKDLNDQADLTRKRLDRAGKL
;
A
#
# COMPACT_ATOMS: atom_id res chain seq x y z
N MET A 1 52.10 -53.37 -10.46
CA MET A 1 51.05 -54.11 -9.72
C MET A 1 51.21 -54.05 -8.19
N LYS A 2 52.25 -54.60 -7.54
CA LYS A 2 52.39 -54.46 -6.06
C LYS A 2 52.61 -53.01 -5.61
N VAL A 3 53.40 -52.24 -6.36
CA VAL A 3 53.65 -50.81 -6.11
C VAL A 3 52.39 -49.97 -6.36
N GLU A 4 51.71 -50.17 -7.49
CA GLU A 4 50.42 -49.49 -7.81
C GLU A 4 49.35 -49.70 -6.73
N LEU A 5 49.25 -50.91 -6.14
CA LEU A 5 48.29 -51.20 -5.08
C LEU A 5 48.67 -50.52 -3.75
N ALA A 6 49.97 -50.35 -3.50
CA ALA A 6 50.49 -49.61 -2.35
C ALA A 6 50.29 -48.09 -2.49
N GLU A 7 50.23 -47.56 -3.71
CA GLU A 7 49.93 -46.15 -4.01
C GLU A 7 48.42 -45.84 -3.98
N LEU A 8 47.58 -46.80 -4.41
CA LEU A 8 46.12 -46.64 -4.43
C LEU A 8 45.50 -46.67 -3.03
N ALA A 9 46.06 -47.45 -2.09
CA ALA A 9 45.55 -47.58 -0.71
C ALA A 9 45.48 -46.23 0.06
N PRO A 10 46.56 -45.42 0.14
CA PRO A 10 46.51 -44.12 0.80
C PRO A 10 45.59 -43.12 0.08
N MET A 11 45.52 -43.17 -1.27
CA MET A 11 44.59 -42.33 -2.04
C MET A 11 43.12 -42.64 -1.74
N LEU A 12 42.77 -43.93 -1.63
CA LEU A 12 41.42 -44.37 -1.25
C LEU A 12 41.04 -43.94 0.16
N GLU A 13 41.97 -44.01 1.12
CA GLU A 13 41.71 -43.59 2.50
C GLU A 13 41.44 -42.08 2.57
N VAL A 14 42.26 -41.27 1.91
CA VAL A 14 42.08 -39.81 1.83
C VAL A 14 40.76 -39.45 1.17
N LYS A 15 40.42 -40.07 0.02
CA LYS A 15 39.15 -39.84 -0.67
C LYS A 15 37.95 -40.28 0.17
N SER A 16 38.04 -41.40 0.88
CA SER A 16 36.95 -41.87 1.76
C SER A 16 36.66 -40.89 2.90
N LYS A 17 37.71 -40.34 3.52
CA LYS A 17 37.58 -39.33 4.58
C LYS A 17 36.97 -38.04 4.03
N ALA A 18 37.45 -37.56 2.90
CA ALA A 18 36.90 -36.38 2.23
C ALA A 18 35.42 -36.55 1.85
N THR A 19 35.03 -37.71 1.32
CA THR A 19 33.61 -38.03 1.01
C THR A 19 32.75 -38.09 2.28
N ALA A 20 33.26 -38.66 3.38
CA ALA A 20 32.56 -38.69 4.66
C ALA A 20 32.36 -37.28 5.24
N GLU A 21 33.38 -36.42 5.16
CA GLU A 21 33.28 -35.01 5.55
C GLU A 21 32.24 -34.26 4.70
N LEU A 22 32.24 -34.46 3.37
CA LEU A 22 31.23 -33.87 2.48
C LEU A 22 29.82 -34.34 2.83
N LEU A 23 29.62 -35.62 3.14
CA LEU A 23 28.33 -36.16 3.59
C LEU A 23 27.83 -35.45 4.86
N THR A 24 28.71 -35.25 5.85
CA THR A 24 28.33 -34.54 7.09
C THR A 24 27.97 -33.08 6.83
N LYS A 25 28.70 -32.39 5.95
CA LYS A 25 28.41 -31.00 5.58
C LYS A 25 27.09 -30.86 4.83
N VAL A 26 26.81 -31.74 3.86
CA VAL A 26 25.52 -31.77 3.15
C VAL A 26 24.37 -32.00 4.11
N ALA A 27 24.51 -32.93 5.05
CA ALA A 27 23.46 -33.21 6.04
C ALA A 27 23.19 -32.01 6.97
N ALA A 28 24.25 -31.33 7.41
CA ALA A 28 24.13 -30.13 8.25
C ALA A 28 23.45 -28.97 7.51
N ASP A 29 23.94 -28.63 6.32
CA ASP A 29 23.40 -27.52 5.51
C ASP A 29 21.96 -27.81 5.06
N GLN A 30 21.61 -29.07 4.78
CA GLN A 30 20.24 -29.47 4.49
C GLN A 30 19.31 -29.26 5.68
N ALA A 31 19.75 -29.64 6.89
CA ALA A 31 18.96 -29.44 8.10
C ALA A 31 18.74 -27.95 8.39
N GLU A 32 19.78 -27.14 8.20
CA GLU A 32 19.69 -25.67 8.31
C GLU A 32 18.71 -25.09 7.30
N ALA A 33 18.82 -25.48 6.02
CA ALA A 33 17.91 -25.03 4.96
C ALA A 33 16.44 -25.32 5.31
N GLU A 34 16.13 -26.53 5.80
CA GLU A 34 14.75 -26.90 6.18
C GLU A 34 14.20 -26.08 7.36
N ILE A 35 15.04 -25.75 8.34
CA ILE A 35 14.65 -24.89 9.47
C ILE A 35 14.36 -23.47 8.99
N VAL A 36 15.27 -22.90 8.19
CA VAL A 36 15.12 -21.55 7.64
C VAL A 36 13.89 -21.50 6.73
N LYS A 37 13.68 -22.51 5.88
CA LYS A 37 12.52 -22.61 4.98
C LYS A 37 11.19 -22.61 5.70
N LYS A 38 11.07 -23.37 6.81
CA LYS A 38 9.86 -23.36 7.64
C LYS A 38 9.59 -21.98 8.25
N THR A 39 10.66 -21.31 8.68
CA THR A 39 10.57 -19.96 9.27
C THR A 39 10.13 -18.94 8.21
N VAL A 40 10.77 -18.93 7.04
CA VAL A 40 10.41 -18.07 5.90
C VAL A 40 8.97 -18.32 5.47
N ALA A 41 8.53 -19.57 5.34
CA ALA A 41 7.17 -19.90 4.94
C ALA A 41 6.11 -19.46 5.97
N ALA A 42 6.44 -19.45 7.26
CA ALA A 42 5.55 -18.90 8.29
C ALA A 42 5.45 -17.37 8.16
N GLU A 43 6.58 -16.69 8.03
CA GLU A 43 6.63 -15.23 7.87
C GLU A 43 5.95 -14.76 6.58
N GLU A 44 6.09 -15.49 5.47
CA GLU A 44 5.36 -15.23 4.22
C GLU A 44 3.84 -15.23 4.44
N ARG A 45 3.33 -16.18 5.22
CA ARG A 45 1.89 -16.26 5.52
C ARG A 45 1.44 -15.08 6.37
N ASP A 46 2.24 -14.69 7.35
CA ASP A 46 1.92 -13.57 8.23
C ASP A 46 1.96 -12.23 7.48
N VAL A 47 2.98 -12.02 6.64
CA VAL A 47 3.09 -10.84 5.77
C VAL A 47 1.92 -10.79 4.78
N LYS A 48 1.55 -11.92 4.18
CA LYS A 48 0.40 -12.00 3.27
C LYS A 48 -0.92 -11.69 3.97
N LYS A 49 -1.10 -12.18 5.21
CA LYS A 49 -2.28 -11.89 6.02
C LYS A 49 -2.35 -10.39 6.36
N MET A 50 -1.23 -9.83 6.81
CA MET A 50 -1.10 -8.40 7.09
C MET A 50 -1.43 -7.55 5.85
N ALA A 51 -0.93 -7.93 4.66
CA ALA A 51 -1.26 -7.26 3.41
C ALA A 51 -2.77 -7.31 3.09
N GLY A 52 -3.41 -8.46 3.33
CA GLY A 52 -4.86 -8.61 3.16
C GLY A 52 -5.67 -7.71 4.11
N GLU A 53 -5.30 -7.67 5.39
CA GLU A 53 -5.95 -6.80 6.38
C GLU A 53 -5.78 -5.31 6.03
N ILE A 54 -4.59 -4.92 5.57
CA ILE A 54 -4.31 -3.56 5.08
C ILE A 54 -5.17 -3.21 3.87
N GLN A 55 -5.34 -4.14 2.93
CA GLN A 55 -6.17 -3.93 1.76
C GLN A 55 -7.63 -3.69 2.15
N VAL A 56 -8.18 -4.45 3.09
CA VAL A 56 -9.55 -4.25 3.59
C VAL A 56 -9.70 -2.84 4.17
N VAL A 57 -8.76 -2.39 5.00
CA VAL A 57 -8.79 -1.03 5.58
C VAL A 57 -8.66 0.05 4.48
N ALA A 58 -7.87 -0.21 3.44
CA ALA A 58 -7.75 0.69 2.31
C ALA A 58 -9.07 0.80 1.54
N ASP A 59 -9.70 -0.33 1.25
CA ASP A 59 -10.97 -0.41 0.51
C ASP A 59 -12.09 0.27 1.30
N GLU A 60 -12.17 0.06 2.61
CA GLU A 60 -13.14 0.75 3.48
C GLU A 60 -12.92 2.27 3.50
N ALA A 61 -11.65 2.72 3.61
CA ALA A 61 -11.35 4.15 3.61
C ALA A 61 -11.67 4.81 2.26
N GLN A 62 -11.48 4.08 1.16
CA GLN A 62 -11.82 4.53 -0.17
C GLN A 62 -13.32 4.57 -0.40
N ALA A 63 -14.05 3.53 0.02
CA ALA A 63 -15.51 3.47 -0.09
C ALA A 63 -16.19 4.61 0.67
N ASP A 64 -15.74 4.90 1.90
CA ASP A 64 -16.26 6.04 2.67
C ASP A 64 -16.00 7.36 1.93
N LEU A 65 -14.81 7.54 1.34
CA LEU A 65 -14.46 8.75 0.60
C LEU A 65 -15.32 8.92 -0.66
N GLU A 66 -15.60 7.81 -1.36
CA GLU A 66 -16.46 7.77 -2.55
C GLU A 66 -17.91 8.14 -2.27
N GLU A 67 -18.36 8.13 -1.01
CA GLU A 67 -19.69 8.66 -0.65
C GLU A 67 -19.76 10.19 -0.82
N ALA A 68 -18.68 10.91 -0.49
CA ALA A 68 -18.66 12.38 -0.54
C ALA A 68 -18.25 12.96 -1.91
N LEU A 69 -17.42 12.24 -2.68
CA LEU A 69 -16.89 12.75 -3.95
C LEU A 69 -17.96 13.09 -4.99
N PRO A 70 -19.05 12.32 -5.19
CA PRO A 70 -20.09 12.64 -6.16
C PRO A 70 -20.76 13.98 -5.89
N ALA A 71 -21.15 14.22 -4.63
CA ALA A 71 -21.78 15.48 -4.23
C ALA A 71 -20.83 16.67 -4.41
N MET A 72 -19.54 16.47 -4.09
CA MET A 72 -18.50 17.47 -4.26
C MET A 72 -18.25 17.81 -5.74
N ASN A 73 -18.09 16.80 -6.58
CA ASN A 73 -17.86 16.97 -8.01
C ASN A 73 -19.07 17.64 -8.68
N ALA A 74 -20.28 17.19 -8.36
CA ALA A 74 -21.51 17.81 -8.87
C ALA A 74 -21.61 19.29 -8.49
N ALA A 75 -21.25 19.65 -7.25
CA ALA A 75 -21.21 21.04 -6.82
C ALA A 75 -20.15 21.85 -7.57
N ILE A 76 -18.93 21.36 -7.70
CA ILE A 76 -17.84 22.04 -8.43
C ILE A 76 -18.22 22.25 -9.90
N ASP A 77 -18.81 21.25 -10.54
CA ASP A 77 -19.23 21.36 -11.94
C ASP A 77 -20.42 22.33 -12.10
N SER A 78 -21.36 22.33 -11.15
CA SER A 78 -22.43 23.34 -11.09
C SER A 78 -21.88 24.76 -10.89
N LEU A 79 -20.78 24.92 -10.14
CA LEU A 79 -20.07 26.20 -10.03
C LEU A 79 -19.38 26.60 -11.33
N LYS A 80 -18.75 25.67 -12.05
CA LYS A 80 -18.12 25.97 -13.37
C LYS A 80 -19.15 26.41 -14.41
N ALA A 81 -20.39 25.96 -14.28
CA ALA A 81 -21.49 26.38 -15.14
C ALA A 81 -21.99 27.81 -14.85
N LEU A 82 -21.66 28.38 -13.67
CA LEU A 82 -22.01 29.77 -13.36
C LEU A 82 -21.13 30.74 -14.16
N ASN A 83 -21.77 31.72 -14.76
CA ASN A 83 -21.12 32.81 -15.46
C ASN A 83 -21.16 34.11 -14.65
N LYS A 84 -20.46 35.15 -15.13
CA LYS A 84 -20.37 36.45 -14.44
C LYS A 84 -21.72 37.17 -14.33
N ASN A 85 -22.65 36.94 -15.27
CA ASN A 85 -23.98 37.55 -15.23
C ASN A 85 -24.82 36.95 -14.11
N ASP A 86 -24.73 35.65 -13.88
CA ASP A 86 -25.41 34.95 -12.78
C ASP A 86 -25.00 35.52 -11.41
N ILE A 87 -23.70 35.80 -11.23
CA ILE A 87 -23.16 36.43 -10.01
C ILE A 87 -23.65 37.88 -9.87
N THR A 88 -23.71 38.60 -11.00
CA THR A 88 -24.21 39.98 -11.03
C THR A 88 -25.69 40.05 -10.68
N GLU A 89 -26.49 39.07 -11.13
CA GLU A 89 -27.91 38.92 -10.78
C GLU A 89 -28.08 38.79 -9.27
N ILE A 90 -27.38 37.84 -8.62
CA ILE A 90 -27.45 37.65 -7.17
C ILE A 90 -27.06 38.94 -6.43
N LYS A 91 -26.00 39.62 -6.88
CA LYS A 91 -25.54 40.87 -6.25
C LYS A 91 -26.53 42.04 -6.42
N SER A 92 -27.33 42.03 -7.48
CA SER A 92 -28.23 43.13 -7.81
C SER A 92 -29.46 43.24 -6.89
N PHE A 93 -29.77 42.20 -6.10
CA PHE A 93 -30.90 42.22 -5.18
C PHE A 93 -30.76 43.33 -4.12
N PRO A 94 -31.67 44.32 -4.09
CA PRO A 94 -31.68 45.35 -3.04
C PRO A 94 -31.96 44.73 -1.68
N LYS A 95 -32.94 43.82 -1.65
CA LYS A 95 -33.27 42.92 -0.53
C LYS A 95 -33.29 41.49 -1.07
N PRO A 96 -32.40 40.60 -0.60
CA PRO A 96 -32.30 39.25 -1.13
C PRO A 96 -33.52 38.42 -0.73
N PRO A 97 -34.01 37.52 -1.61
CA PRO A 97 -34.94 36.49 -1.21
C PRO A 97 -34.40 35.66 -0.04
N PRO A 98 -35.22 35.15 0.90
CA PRO A 98 -34.75 34.52 2.12
C PRO A 98 -33.76 33.37 1.90
N LEU A 99 -34.02 32.50 0.91
CA LEU A 99 -33.13 31.36 0.65
C LEU A 99 -31.84 31.80 -0.05
N VAL A 100 -31.89 32.84 -0.89
CA VAL A 100 -30.68 33.44 -1.49
C VAL A 100 -29.80 34.06 -0.41
N GLN A 101 -30.41 34.74 0.57
CA GLN A 101 -29.71 35.29 1.71
C GLN A 101 -29.03 34.19 2.53
N MET A 102 -29.77 33.13 2.89
CA MET A 102 -29.22 31.99 3.61
C MET A 102 -28.04 31.33 2.87
N THR A 103 -28.15 31.16 1.55
CA THR A 103 -27.05 30.63 0.74
C THR A 103 -25.80 31.51 0.85
N MET A 104 -25.98 32.82 0.74
CA MET A 104 -24.85 33.74 0.80
C MET A 104 -24.23 33.87 2.18
N GLU A 105 -25.04 33.81 3.24
CA GLU A 105 -24.55 33.72 4.61
C GLU A 105 -23.74 32.44 4.84
N ALA A 106 -24.20 31.30 4.32
CA ALA A 106 -23.49 30.03 4.37
C ALA A 106 -22.14 30.09 3.63
N VAL A 107 -22.08 30.74 2.46
CA VAL A 107 -20.82 30.99 1.72
C VAL A 107 -19.89 31.90 2.54
N CYS A 108 -20.40 32.97 3.15
CA CYS A 108 -19.60 33.86 4.00
C CYS A 108 -19.02 33.11 5.20
N ILE A 109 -19.80 32.24 5.85
CA ILE A 109 -19.32 31.41 6.96
C ILE A 109 -18.14 30.54 6.53
N LEU A 110 -18.24 29.86 5.39
CA LEU A 110 -17.15 29.03 4.86
C LEU A 110 -15.90 29.86 4.55
N LYS A 111 -16.07 31.08 4.03
CA LYS A 111 -14.96 32.03 3.83
C LYS A 111 -14.50 32.74 5.11
N GLN A 112 -15.07 32.39 6.27
CA GLN A 112 -14.78 32.99 7.58
C GLN A 112 -15.07 34.50 7.67
N GLU A 113 -16.00 34.95 6.83
CA GLU A 113 -16.51 36.32 6.79
C GLU A 113 -17.79 36.45 7.62
N LYS A 114 -18.18 37.71 7.89
CA LYS A 114 -19.42 37.98 8.63
C LYS A 114 -20.64 37.54 7.79
N PRO A 115 -21.57 36.73 8.35
CA PRO A 115 -22.76 36.27 7.64
C PRO A 115 -23.82 37.37 7.60
N ASP A 116 -23.56 38.43 6.84
CA ASP A 116 -24.54 39.46 6.53
C ASP A 116 -24.53 39.83 5.04
N TRP A 117 -25.63 40.43 4.59
CA TRP A 117 -25.83 40.73 3.17
C TRP A 117 -24.82 41.75 2.61
N ASP A 118 -24.37 42.70 3.42
CA ASP A 118 -23.40 43.70 2.97
C ASP A 118 -22.02 43.06 2.72
N THR A 119 -21.63 42.12 3.57
CA THR A 119 -20.41 41.33 3.42
C THR A 119 -20.53 40.37 2.23
N ALA A 120 -21.69 39.71 2.08
CA ALA A 120 -21.97 38.87 0.92
C ALA A 120 -21.83 39.61 -0.42
N LYS A 121 -22.32 40.86 -0.52
CA LYS A 121 -22.13 41.68 -1.73
C LYS A 121 -20.68 41.99 -2.05
N LYS A 122 -19.84 42.17 -1.01
CA LYS A 122 -18.39 42.39 -1.17
C LYS A 122 -17.72 41.12 -1.68
N VAL A 123 -18.04 39.97 -1.07
CA VAL A 123 -17.54 38.65 -1.49
C VAL A 123 -17.93 38.34 -2.95
N LEU A 124 -19.19 38.58 -3.34
CA LEU A 124 -19.65 38.42 -4.73
C LEU A 124 -19.03 39.44 -5.69
N GLY A 125 -18.49 40.55 -5.17
CA GLY A 125 -17.82 41.58 -5.96
C GLY A 125 -16.36 41.27 -6.28
N ASP A 126 -15.76 40.27 -5.63
CA ASP A 126 -14.40 39.84 -5.89
C ASP A 126 -14.30 39.20 -7.30
N SER A 127 -13.36 39.68 -8.11
CA SER A 127 -13.10 39.12 -9.43
C SER A 127 -12.67 37.66 -9.39
N ASN A 128 -12.09 37.21 -8.28
CA ASN A 128 -11.62 35.85 -8.08
C ASN A 128 -12.62 34.97 -7.31
N PHE A 129 -13.84 35.46 -7.05
CA PHE A 129 -14.83 34.75 -6.23
C PHE A 129 -15.02 33.29 -6.68
N MET A 130 -15.32 33.07 -7.96
CA MET A 130 -15.57 31.72 -8.51
C MET A 130 -14.37 30.80 -8.36
N HIS A 131 -13.17 31.30 -8.70
CA HIS A 131 -11.94 30.55 -8.57
C HIS A 131 -11.67 30.17 -7.10
N SER A 132 -11.92 31.12 -6.18
CA SER A 132 -11.75 30.89 -4.73
C SER A 132 -12.68 29.82 -4.15
N LEU A 133 -13.82 29.56 -4.79
CA LEU A 133 -14.74 28.47 -4.39
C LEU A 133 -14.31 27.12 -4.97
N GLN A 134 -13.75 27.11 -6.18
CA GLN A 134 -13.25 25.91 -6.85
C GLN A 134 -11.96 25.40 -6.19
N GLU A 135 -11.06 26.30 -5.81
CA GLU A 135 -9.79 25.98 -5.14
C GLU A 135 -9.89 26.08 -3.61
N PHE A 136 -11.11 26.10 -3.07
CA PHE A 136 -11.31 26.21 -1.63
C PHE A 136 -10.66 25.04 -0.89
N ASP A 137 -9.93 25.35 0.19
CA ASP A 137 -9.27 24.37 1.04
C ASP A 137 -10.29 23.62 1.92
N LYS A 138 -10.95 22.65 1.28
CA LYS A 138 -11.93 21.74 1.88
C LYS A 138 -11.34 20.81 2.94
N ASP A 139 -10.02 20.63 2.96
CA ASP A 139 -9.33 19.69 3.84
C ASP A 139 -9.01 20.33 5.20
N ASN A 140 -8.93 21.68 5.28
CA ASN A 140 -8.56 22.40 6.49
C ASN A 140 -9.67 23.34 7.02
N ILE A 141 -10.94 22.95 6.90
CA ILE A 141 -12.05 23.76 7.44
C ILE A 141 -12.09 23.67 8.98
N PRO A 142 -12.05 24.79 9.72
CA PRO A 142 -12.17 24.76 11.18
C PRO A 142 -13.52 24.19 11.63
N GLU A 143 -13.54 23.38 12.70
CA GLU A 143 -14.77 22.77 13.22
C GLU A 143 -15.84 23.83 13.60
N GLY A 144 -15.39 24.95 14.17
CA GLY A 144 -16.28 26.08 14.51
C GLY A 144 -16.99 26.69 13.30
N VAL A 145 -16.38 26.64 12.11
CA VAL A 145 -16.98 27.10 10.86
C VAL A 145 -18.07 26.14 10.41
N ILE A 146 -17.78 24.83 10.40
CA ILE A 146 -18.77 23.79 10.06
C ILE A 146 -19.95 23.81 11.02
N ARG A 147 -19.72 23.98 12.33
CA ARG A 147 -20.79 24.06 13.32
C ARG A 147 -21.73 25.25 13.07
N LYS A 148 -21.21 26.38 12.60
CA LYS A 148 -22.03 27.53 12.19
C LYS A 148 -22.79 27.23 10.90
N LEU A 149 -22.11 26.62 9.92
CA LEU A 149 -22.70 26.24 8.64
C LEU A 149 -23.90 25.29 8.81
N ARG A 150 -23.79 24.28 9.69
CA ARG A 150 -24.84 23.29 9.93
C ARG A 150 -26.19 23.88 10.35
N ARG A 151 -26.20 25.04 11.01
CA ARG A 151 -27.44 25.76 11.35
C ARG A 151 -28.29 26.09 10.11
N TYR A 152 -27.66 26.20 8.94
CA TYR A 152 -28.31 26.40 7.66
C TYR A 152 -28.55 25.07 6.94
N ILE A 153 -27.59 24.14 6.98
CA ILE A 153 -27.67 22.85 6.26
C ILE A 153 -28.78 21.94 6.82
N ASP A 154 -28.99 21.99 8.13
CA ASP A 154 -30.00 21.20 8.84
C ASP A 154 -31.43 21.77 8.66
N ASP A 155 -31.57 22.98 8.11
CA ASP A 155 -32.86 23.57 7.77
C ASP A 155 -33.47 22.82 6.56
N PRO A 156 -34.66 22.19 6.69
CA PRO A 156 -35.33 21.52 5.59
C PRO A 156 -35.69 22.43 4.41
N ALA A 157 -35.80 23.74 4.63
CA ALA A 157 -36.06 24.71 3.56
C ALA A 157 -34.82 24.99 2.70
N TYR A 158 -33.61 24.77 3.24
CA TYR A 158 -32.34 25.05 2.58
C TYR A 158 -31.89 23.89 1.67
N GLN A 159 -32.71 23.57 0.67
CA GLN A 159 -32.40 22.54 -0.34
C GLN A 159 -32.16 23.18 -1.72
N PRO A 160 -31.25 22.64 -2.55
CA PRO A 160 -30.95 23.18 -3.87
C PRO A 160 -32.20 23.47 -4.71
N GLU A 161 -33.19 22.57 -4.71
CA GLU A 161 -34.43 22.67 -5.46
C GLU A 161 -35.31 23.82 -4.93
N SER A 162 -35.31 24.06 -3.62
CA SER A 162 -36.01 25.18 -2.99
C SER A 162 -35.32 26.50 -3.30
N VAL A 163 -33.99 26.54 -3.27
CA VAL A 163 -33.19 27.73 -3.63
C VAL A 163 -33.39 28.06 -5.11
N ALA A 164 -33.43 27.06 -5.99
CA ALA A 164 -33.59 27.23 -7.44
C ALA A 164 -34.89 27.95 -7.82
N LYS A 165 -35.94 27.84 -7.01
CA LYS A 165 -37.21 28.57 -7.19
C LYS A 165 -37.06 30.07 -6.96
N GLN A 166 -36.06 30.51 -6.20
CA GLN A 166 -35.78 31.92 -5.93
C GLN A 166 -34.63 32.45 -6.80
N SER A 167 -33.59 31.64 -7.03
CA SER A 167 -32.50 31.97 -7.96
C SER A 167 -31.78 30.70 -8.39
N ARG A 168 -31.70 30.47 -9.69
CA ARG A 168 -30.94 29.33 -10.26
C ARG A 168 -29.44 29.50 -10.04
N ALA A 169 -28.94 30.73 -10.07
CA ALA A 169 -27.56 31.03 -9.76
C ALA A 169 -27.20 30.68 -8.31
N ALA A 170 -28.10 30.99 -7.35
CA ALA A 170 -27.90 30.65 -5.94
C ALA A 170 -28.01 29.15 -5.65
N MET A 171 -28.67 28.36 -6.52
CA MET A 171 -28.73 26.90 -6.39
C MET A 171 -27.33 26.27 -6.41
N SER A 172 -26.47 26.65 -7.37
CA SER A 172 -25.10 26.12 -7.47
C SER A 172 -24.28 26.40 -6.22
N LEU A 173 -24.42 27.62 -5.65
CA LEU A 173 -23.77 27.99 -4.40
C LEU A 173 -24.32 27.18 -3.21
N CYS A 174 -25.63 26.93 -3.16
CA CYS A 174 -26.25 26.09 -2.15
C CYS A 174 -25.70 24.66 -2.21
N MET A 175 -25.67 24.05 -3.40
CA MET A 175 -25.09 22.72 -3.61
C MET A 175 -23.65 22.65 -3.11
N TRP A 176 -22.83 23.66 -3.40
CA TRP A 176 -21.46 23.75 -2.93
C TRP A 176 -21.35 23.82 -1.41
N THR A 177 -22.11 24.68 -0.73
CA THR A 177 -22.08 24.75 0.74
C THR A 177 -22.49 23.43 1.40
N ARG A 178 -23.48 22.71 0.83
CA ARG A 178 -23.91 21.39 1.31
C ARG A 178 -22.85 20.32 1.05
N ALA A 179 -22.23 20.32 -0.13
CA ALA A 179 -21.15 19.41 -0.46
C ALA A 179 -19.94 19.57 0.47
N MET A 180 -19.63 20.81 0.91
CA MET A 180 -18.56 21.06 1.88
C MET A 180 -18.85 20.44 3.26
N ASP A 181 -20.08 20.49 3.77
CA ASP A 181 -20.43 19.80 5.03
C ASP A 181 -20.36 18.28 4.89
N VAL A 182 -20.86 17.73 3.76
CA VAL A 182 -20.77 16.29 3.46
C VAL A 182 -19.31 15.84 3.43
N TYR A 183 -18.47 16.54 2.65
CA TYR A 183 -17.04 16.25 2.55
C TYR A 183 -16.35 16.33 3.91
N TYR A 184 -16.62 17.36 4.70
CA TYR A 184 -16.03 17.50 6.04
C TYR A 184 -16.38 16.30 6.95
N ARG A 185 -17.65 15.87 6.96
CA ARG A 185 -18.09 14.71 7.76
C ARG A 185 -17.37 13.44 7.36
N VAL A 186 -17.32 13.16 6.07
CA VAL A 186 -16.64 11.97 5.54
C VAL A 186 -15.14 12.04 5.80
N SER A 187 -14.52 13.20 5.57
CA SER A 187 -13.09 13.41 5.85
C SER A 187 -12.75 13.11 7.31
N LYS A 188 -13.59 13.50 8.27
CA LYS A 188 -13.38 13.18 9.69
C LYS A 188 -13.41 11.68 10.02
N VAL A 189 -14.12 10.88 9.24
CA VAL A 189 -14.13 9.41 9.36
C VAL A 189 -12.95 8.79 8.63
N VAL A 190 -12.60 9.33 7.46
CA VAL A 190 -11.56 8.81 6.57
C VAL A 190 -10.14 9.18 7.03
N GLU A 191 -9.91 10.36 7.61
CA GLU A 191 -8.62 10.83 8.15
C GLU A 191 -7.95 9.82 9.09
N PRO A 192 -8.62 9.32 10.16
CA PRO A 192 -8.01 8.34 11.05
C PRO A 192 -7.76 7.00 10.33
N LYS A 193 -8.62 6.60 9.39
CA LYS A 193 -8.41 5.38 8.57
C LYS A 193 -7.18 5.53 7.68
N LYS A 194 -7.01 6.67 7.00
CA LYS A 194 -5.81 7.00 6.20
C LYS A 194 -4.54 7.05 7.05
N ALA A 195 -4.61 7.58 8.27
CA ALA A 195 -3.47 7.59 9.18
C ALA A 195 -3.06 6.17 9.60
N LYS A 196 -4.03 5.33 9.99
CA LYS A 196 -3.80 3.91 10.30
C LYS A 196 -3.26 3.15 9.10
N LEU A 197 -3.82 3.39 7.91
CA LEU A 197 -3.39 2.76 6.66
C LEU A 197 -1.92 3.08 6.37
N ARG A 198 -1.52 4.36 6.46
CA ARG A 198 -0.11 4.77 6.26
C ARG A 198 0.84 4.08 7.23
N ALA A 199 0.47 4.01 8.52
CA ALA A 199 1.28 3.34 9.53
C ALA A 199 1.40 1.83 9.24
N ALA A 200 0.29 1.18 8.87
CA ALA A 200 0.28 -0.24 8.56
C ALA A 200 1.05 -0.57 7.26
N GLN A 201 0.95 0.28 6.24
CA GLN A 201 1.74 0.16 5.01
C GLN A 201 3.24 0.28 5.27
N ALA A 202 3.66 1.21 6.14
CA ALA A 202 5.07 1.31 6.55
C ALA A 202 5.54 0.02 7.24
N ALA A 203 4.76 -0.49 8.20
CA ALA A 203 5.09 -1.74 8.88
C ALA A 203 5.11 -2.95 7.92
N LEU A 204 4.22 -3.00 6.93
CA LEU A 204 4.21 -4.03 5.88
C LEU A 204 5.45 -3.93 4.99
N SER A 205 5.89 -2.72 4.65
CA SER A 205 7.11 -2.49 3.89
C SER A 205 8.33 -3.02 4.65
N ASP A 206 8.44 -2.71 5.95
CA ASP A 206 9.53 -3.19 6.79
C ASP A 206 9.51 -4.73 6.93
N ALA A 207 8.32 -5.33 7.05
CA ALA A 207 8.16 -6.77 7.12
C ALA A 207 8.58 -7.46 5.81
N ASN A 208 8.18 -6.89 4.66
CA ASN A 208 8.61 -7.38 3.34
C ASN A 208 10.13 -7.28 3.15
N ALA A 209 10.76 -6.19 3.61
CA ALA A 209 12.21 -6.04 3.51
C ALA A 209 12.95 -7.13 4.31
N LYS A 210 12.54 -7.38 5.56
CA LYS A 210 13.11 -8.45 6.40
C LYS A 210 12.86 -9.83 5.81
N LEU A 211 11.67 -10.05 5.23
CA LEU A 211 11.34 -11.31 4.57
C LEU A 211 12.24 -11.56 3.36
N ALA A 212 12.47 -10.52 2.54
CA ALA A 212 13.35 -10.60 1.38
C ALA A 212 14.80 -10.94 1.77
N GLU A 213 15.31 -10.38 2.86
CA GLU A 213 16.64 -10.74 3.40
C GLU A 213 16.70 -12.23 3.78
N LYS A 214 15.69 -12.75 4.49
CA LYS A 214 15.65 -14.17 4.89
C LYS A 214 15.46 -15.10 3.70
N GLN A 215 14.65 -14.72 2.71
CA GLN A 215 14.52 -15.46 1.45
C GLN A 215 15.86 -15.52 0.70
N ALA A 216 16.63 -14.43 0.69
CA ALA A 216 17.96 -14.41 0.10
C ALA A 216 18.94 -15.32 0.86
N MET A 217 18.90 -15.33 2.19
CA MET A 217 19.69 -16.27 3.00
C MET A 217 19.31 -17.72 2.74
N LEU A 218 18.01 -18.03 2.69
CA LEU A 218 17.53 -19.38 2.37
C LEU A 218 18.06 -19.83 1.01
N LYS A 219 17.98 -18.96 0.00
CA LYS A 219 18.49 -19.24 -1.34
C LYS A 219 19.99 -19.54 -1.33
N GLN A 220 20.79 -18.78 -0.58
CA GLN A 220 22.23 -19.04 -0.46
C GLN A 220 22.54 -20.41 0.16
N VAL A 221 21.78 -20.82 1.19
CA VAL A 221 21.95 -22.14 1.81
C VAL A 221 21.50 -23.25 0.86
N GLU A 222 20.37 -23.08 0.17
CA GLU A 222 19.89 -24.03 -0.84
C GLU A 222 20.90 -24.18 -2.00
N ASP A 223 21.47 -23.08 -2.51
CA ASP A 223 22.50 -23.09 -3.56
C ASP A 223 23.78 -23.81 -3.08
N ARG A 224 24.19 -23.60 -1.82
CA ARG A 224 25.34 -24.32 -1.23
C ARG A 224 25.07 -25.82 -1.12
N VAL A 225 23.87 -26.21 -0.69
CA VAL A 225 23.46 -27.62 -0.63
C VAL A 225 23.51 -28.28 -2.00
N VAL A 226 23.04 -27.60 -3.06
CA VAL A 226 23.11 -28.10 -4.44
C VAL A 226 24.57 -28.34 -4.84
N ASN A 227 25.44 -27.34 -4.64
CA ASN A 227 26.85 -27.47 -4.98
C ASN A 227 27.55 -28.60 -4.20
N LEU A 228 27.32 -28.70 -2.89
CA LEU A 228 27.91 -29.77 -2.08
C LEU A 228 27.41 -31.16 -2.49
N ARG A 229 26.14 -31.28 -2.92
CA ARG A 229 25.60 -32.54 -3.47
C ARG A 229 26.28 -32.92 -4.79
N GLU A 230 26.55 -31.95 -5.67
CA GLU A 230 27.30 -32.19 -6.91
C GLU A 230 28.75 -32.64 -6.62
N GLN A 231 29.44 -31.96 -5.71
CA GLN A 231 30.79 -32.34 -5.28
C GLN A 231 30.82 -33.75 -4.67
N LEU A 232 29.83 -34.06 -3.85
CA LEU A 232 29.68 -35.38 -3.22
C LEU A 232 29.43 -36.47 -4.27
N ALA A 233 28.58 -36.21 -5.26
CA ALA A 233 28.34 -37.15 -6.36
C ALA A 233 29.62 -37.43 -7.16
N THR A 234 30.39 -36.40 -7.50
CA THR A 234 31.68 -36.55 -8.18
C THR A 234 32.69 -37.31 -7.31
N ALA A 235 32.82 -36.96 -6.03
CA ALA A 235 33.74 -37.64 -5.11
C ALA A 235 33.39 -39.11 -4.89
N GLN A 236 32.10 -39.44 -4.79
CA GLN A 236 31.62 -40.81 -4.72
C GLN A 236 31.90 -41.61 -5.99
N GLN A 237 31.75 -40.98 -7.17
CA GLN A 237 32.06 -41.62 -8.44
C GLN A 237 33.57 -41.92 -8.55
N GLU A 238 34.44 -40.94 -8.25
CA GLU A 238 35.89 -41.15 -8.25
C GLU A 238 36.33 -42.20 -7.24
N GLN A 239 35.74 -42.21 -6.04
CA GLN A 239 36.01 -43.23 -5.02
C GLN A 239 35.61 -44.62 -5.50
N LYS A 240 34.48 -44.73 -6.21
CA LYS A 240 34.04 -45.99 -6.81
C LYS A 240 35.01 -46.45 -7.90
N ASP A 241 35.42 -45.57 -8.80
CA ASP A 241 36.35 -45.89 -9.88
C ASP A 241 37.72 -46.34 -9.34
N LEU A 242 38.22 -45.69 -8.28
CA LEU A 242 39.46 -46.08 -7.58
C LEU A 242 39.32 -47.43 -6.88
N ASN A 243 38.19 -47.71 -6.23
CA ASN A 243 37.91 -49.01 -5.63
C ASN A 243 37.87 -50.11 -6.69
N ASP A 244 37.19 -49.87 -7.81
CA ASP A 244 37.09 -50.82 -8.93
C ASP A 244 38.48 -51.11 -9.52
N GLN A 245 39.34 -50.09 -9.67
CA GLN A 245 40.74 -50.26 -10.11
C GLN A 245 41.60 -51.04 -9.11
N ALA A 246 41.49 -50.74 -7.81
CA ALA A 246 42.20 -51.45 -6.76
C ALA A 246 41.80 -52.94 -6.72
N ASP A 247 40.50 -53.23 -6.83
CA ASP A 247 39.98 -54.60 -6.89
C ASP A 247 40.46 -55.36 -8.13
N LEU A 248 40.46 -54.71 -9.30
CA LEU A 248 40.99 -55.28 -10.54
C LEU A 248 42.48 -55.63 -10.42
N THR A 249 43.27 -54.72 -9.85
CA THR A 249 44.72 -54.90 -9.65
C THR A 249 45.00 -56.00 -8.63
N ARG A 250 44.21 -56.07 -7.55
CA ARG A 250 44.28 -57.14 -6.55
C ARG A 250 43.97 -58.50 -7.15
N LYS A 251 42.88 -58.61 -7.92
CA LYS A 251 42.50 -59.85 -8.65
C LYS A 251 43.58 -60.29 -9.64
N ARG A 252 44.25 -59.36 -10.33
CA ARG A 252 45.36 -59.67 -11.25
C ARG A 252 46.59 -60.18 -10.49
N LEU A 253 46.93 -59.57 -9.36
CA LEU A 253 48.01 -60.01 -8.47
C LEU A 253 47.79 -61.41 -7.90
N ASP A 254 46.58 -61.69 -7.41
CA ASP A 254 46.23 -63.00 -6.86
C ASP A 254 46.32 -64.12 -7.91
N ARG A 255 45.98 -63.81 -9.17
CA ARG A 255 46.16 -64.77 -10.28
C ARG A 255 47.63 -64.97 -10.63
N ALA A 256 48.42 -63.89 -10.66
CA ALA A 256 49.85 -63.94 -10.98
C ALA A 256 50.69 -64.62 -9.88
N GLY A 257 50.26 -64.58 -8.62
CA GLY A 257 50.94 -65.26 -7.51
C GLY A 257 50.54 -66.73 -7.30
N LYS A 258 49.56 -67.23 -8.06
CA LYS A 258 49.13 -68.64 -8.06
C LYS A 258 49.72 -69.45 -9.22
N LEU A 259 50.37 -68.79 -10.18
CA LEU A 259 51.17 -69.36 -11.26
C LEU A 259 52.62 -69.49 -10.81
#